data_AF-B6IXY4-F1
#
_entry.id   AF-B6IXY4-F1
#
_cell.length_a   1.000
_cell.length_b   1.000
_cell.length_c   1.000
_cell.angle_alpha   90.00
_cell.angle_beta   90.00
_cell.angle_gamma   90.00
#
_symmetry.space_group_name_H-M   'P 1'
#
loop_
_entity.id
_entity.type
_entity.pdbx_description
1 polymer ?
#
loop_
_entity_poly.entity_id
_entity_poly.type
_entity_poly.pdbx_seq_one_letter_code
_entity_poly.pdbx_strand_id
1 'polypeptide(L)'
;MGLVDSLAEQERLEALLDGAKPRYRPGTEGLHYLLKTPFRYKPFDRWGSRFSRPHGHGLFYAAEARRTALAGTTFYRLLFLAGPEEPRLPATKFTYTLFAVDVAAPQAIDLTFPPFAADADRWTDLTDLTHTQSLGEAVREAGLDAIRYRSVRDPDGGMALALLTPCFASGLRAQETWHLSLLPAEAALYRDGGGRGGGGGEVFAYAWFLRDPRLAPLAPLLERAVS
;
A
#
# COMPACT_ATOMS: atom_id res chain seq x y z
N MET A 1 -17.88 5.25 19.81
CA MET A 1 -18.35 6.65 19.91
C MET A 1 -18.59 7.12 18.49
N GLY A 2 -19.85 7.39 18.13
CA GLY A 2 -20.18 8.05 16.86
C GLY A 2 -19.83 9.53 16.96
N LEU A 3 -19.49 10.16 15.83
CA LEU A 3 -19.25 11.61 15.77
C LEU A 3 -20.55 12.43 15.85
N VAL A 4 -21.70 11.76 15.80
CA VAL A 4 -23.05 12.33 15.74
C VAL A 4 -24.03 11.42 16.49
N ASP A 5 -25.15 12.00 16.93
CA ASP A 5 -26.12 11.35 17.82
C ASP A 5 -27.42 10.94 17.10
N SER A 6 -27.54 11.21 15.79
CA SER A 6 -28.72 10.87 15.00
C SER A 6 -28.39 10.49 13.55
N LEU A 7 -29.32 9.75 12.91
CA LEU A 7 -29.21 9.38 11.49
C LEU A 7 -29.20 10.61 10.57
N ALA A 8 -30.03 11.62 10.86
CA ALA A 8 -30.09 12.84 10.07
C ALA A 8 -28.76 13.65 10.15
N GLU A 9 -28.12 13.66 11.32
CA GLU A 9 -26.78 14.26 11.45
C GLU A 9 -25.71 13.43 10.75
N GLN A 10 -25.82 12.09 10.78
CA GLN A 10 -24.93 11.20 10.03
C GLN A 10 -25.05 11.44 8.52
N GLU A 11 -26.26 11.55 7.98
CA GLU A 11 -26.51 11.87 6.56
C GLU A 11 -25.95 13.25 6.20
N ARG A 12 -26.13 14.24 7.07
CA ARG A 12 -25.58 15.58 6.86
C ARG A 12 -24.05 15.58 6.89
N LEU A 13 -23.45 14.84 7.83
CA LEU A 13 -22.00 14.67 7.91
C LEU A 13 -21.47 13.99 6.65
N GLU A 14 -22.12 12.91 6.19
CA GLU A 14 -21.76 12.22 4.96
C GLU A 14 -21.85 13.12 3.73
N ALA A 15 -22.91 13.92 3.60
CA ALA A 15 -23.07 14.87 2.51
C ALA A 15 -21.97 15.96 2.52
N LEU A 16 -21.63 16.48 3.71
CA LEU A 16 -20.53 17.44 3.87
C LEU A 16 -19.17 16.81 3.52
N LEU A 17 -18.93 15.58 4.00
CA LEU A 17 -17.70 14.84 3.71
C LEU A 17 -17.59 14.54 2.22
N ASP A 18 -18.68 14.13 1.57
CA ASP A 18 -18.70 13.86 0.13
C ASP A 18 -18.45 15.11 -0.70
N GLY A 19 -19.06 16.25 -0.32
CA GLY A 19 -18.84 17.54 -0.96
C GLY A 19 -17.40 18.06 -0.82
N ALA A 20 -16.70 17.70 0.26
CA ALA A 20 -15.32 18.12 0.51
C ALA A 20 -14.26 17.25 -0.21
N LYS A 21 -14.63 16.05 -0.69
CA LYS A 21 -13.65 15.16 -1.33
C LYS A 21 -13.23 15.72 -2.71
N PRO A 22 -11.93 15.64 -3.08
CA PRO A 22 -11.46 16.05 -4.41
C PRO A 22 -12.24 15.36 -5.53
N ARG A 23 -12.28 15.94 -6.74
CA ARG A 23 -12.90 15.26 -7.88
C ARG A 23 -12.06 14.04 -8.30
N TYR A 24 -12.72 13.03 -8.86
CA TYR A 24 -12.00 11.95 -9.53
C TYR A 24 -11.25 12.47 -10.75
N ARG A 25 -10.20 11.76 -11.15
CA ARG A 25 -9.48 12.03 -12.39
C ARG A 25 -10.42 11.84 -13.59
N PRO A 26 -10.47 12.78 -14.55
CA PRO A 26 -11.23 12.58 -15.79
C PRO A 26 -10.82 11.30 -16.52
N GLY A 27 -11.78 10.61 -17.14
CA GLY A 27 -11.53 9.34 -17.85
C GLY A 27 -11.53 8.11 -16.94
N THR A 28 -11.94 8.26 -15.67
CA THR A 28 -12.07 7.15 -14.71
C THR A 28 -13.51 6.86 -14.30
N GLU A 29 -14.49 7.48 -14.96
CA GLU A 29 -15.91 7.44 -14.59
C GLU A 29 -16.43 5.99 -14.54
N GLY A 30 -16.08 5.18 -15.54
CA GLY A 30 -16.47 3.77 -15.66
C GLY A 30 -15.66 2.79 -14.81
N LEU A 31 -14.61 3.26 -14.12
CA LEU A 31 -13.81 2.39 -13.25
C LEU A 31 -14.48 2.16 -11.90
N HIS A 32 -14.29 0.94 -11.39
CA HIS A 32 -14.65 0.59 -10.02
C HIS A 32 -13.94 1.52 -9.03
N TYR A 33 -14.58 1.85 -7.90
CA TYR A 33 -14.03 2.84 -6.97
C TYR A 33 -12.62 2.48 -6.47
N LEU A 34 -12.33 1.19 -6.24
CA LEU A 34 -10.99 0.70 -5.86
C LEU A 34 -9.91 0.99 -6.91
N LEU A 35 -10.27 1.12 -8.19
CA LEU A 35 -9.33 1.38 -9.29
C LEU A 35 -9.12 2.88 -9.53
N LYS A 36 -10.09 3.75 -9.21
CA LYS A 36 -9.98 5.19 -9.43
C LYS A 36 -9.61 6.01 -8.19
N THR A 37 -9.92 5.52 -6.99
CA THR A 37 -9.65 6.24 -5.74
C THR A 37 -8.16 6.51 -5.48
N PRO A 38 -7.22 5.61 -5.82
CA PRO A 38 -5.79 5.88 -5.62
C PRO A 38 -5.26 7.09 -6.38
N PHE A 39 -5.91 7.48 -7.48
CA PHE A 39 -5.56 8.68 -8.27
C PHE A 39 -6.25 9.95 -7.78
N ARG A 40 -7.21 9.84 -6.85
CA ARG A 40 -8.05 10.96 -6.37
C ARG A 40 -7.35 11.79 -5.30
N TYR A 41 -6.64 11.14 -4.40
CA TYR A 41 -6.07 11.78 -3.21
C TYR A 41 -4.58 12.04 -3.39
N LYS A 42 -4.11 13.16 -2.85
CA LYS A 42 -2.68 13.46 -2.79
C LYS A 42 -2.00 12.53 -1.77
N PRO A 43 -0.73 12.16 -1.98
CA PRO A 43 0.06 11.46 -0.97
C PRO A 43 0.14 12.24 0.34
N PHE A 44 0.45 11.52 1.42
CA PHE A 44 0.51 12.09 2.78
C PHE A 44 1.44 13.31 2.86
N ASP A 45 0.93 14.37 3.50
CA ASP A 45 1.52 15.72 3.46
C ASP A 45 2.93 15.82 4.06
N ARG A 46 3.34 14.88 4.91
CA ARG A 46 4.66 14.93 5.57
C ARG A 46 5.77 14.25 4.76
N TRP A 47 5.46 13.16 4.06
CA TRP A 47 6.51 12.27 3.50
C TRP A 47 6.24 11.81 2.06
N GLY A 48 5.04 12.04 1.53
CA GLY A 48 4.65 11.53 0.23
C GLY A 48 4.51 10.00 0.19
N SER A 49 4.83 9.42 -0.96
CA SER A 49 4.98 7.98 -1.20
C SER A 49 6.31 7.70 -1.89
N ARG A 50 6.64 6.43 -2.23
CA ARG A 50 7.93 6.09 -2.86
C ARG A 50 8.15 6.88 -4.16
N PHE A 51 7.16 6.94 -5.05
CA PHE A 51 7.28 7.62 -6.35
C PHE A 51 6.48 8.92 -6.47
N SER A 52 6.08 9.53 -5.35
CA SER A 52 5.35 10.80 -5.38
C SER A 52 5.67 11.63 -4.16
N ARG A 53 6.08 12.89 -4.36
CA ARG A 53 6.40 13.84 -3.29
C ARG A 53 5.18 14.14 -2.41
N PRO A 54 5.39 14.70 -1.20
CA PRO A 54 4.32 15.36 -0.46
C PRO A 54 3.50 16.31 -1.36
N HIS A 55 2.18 16.28 -1.21
CA HIS A 55 1.23 17.03 -2.05
C HIS A 55 1.30 16.78 -3.56
N GLY A 56 2.03 15.74 -4.01
CA GLY A 56 2.08 15.30 -5.39
C GLY A 56 0.81 14.58 -5.84
N HIS A 57 0.92 13.79 -6.90
CA HIS A 57 -0.21 13.02 -7.44
C HIS A 57 -0.37 11.67 -6.74
N GLY A 58 -1.62 11.24 -6.57
CA GLY A 58 -1.94 9.89 -6.13
C GLY A 58 -1.53 8.86 -7.20
N LEU A 59 -1.03 7.71 -6.73
CA LEU A 59 -0.57 6.60 -7.57
C LEU A 59 -1.29 5.33 -7.15
N PHE A 60 -1.51 4.42 -8.10
CA PHE A 60 -1.99 3.07 -7.80
C PHE A 60 -0.79 2.16 -7.57
N TYR A 61 -0.61 1.70 -6.33
CA TYR A 61 0.43 0.73 -5.99
C TYR A 61 -0.13 -0.70 -6.04
N ALA A 62 0.56 -1.58 -6.75
CA ALA A 62 0.20 -2.98 -6.92
C ALA A 62 1.44 -3.89 -6.84
N ALA A 63 1.22 -5.19 -6.85
CA ALA A 63 2.28 -6.17 -7.01
C ALA A 63 1.88 -7.28 -7.98
N GLU A 64 2.86 -7.87 -8.65
CA GLU A 64 2.66 -8.97 -9.60
C GLU A 64 2.31 -10.28 -8.89
N ALA A 65 2.73 -10.42 -7.64
CA ALA A 65 2.45 -11.58 -6.80
C ALA A 65 1.65 -11.18 -5.56
N ARG A 66 0.69 -12.04 -5.19
CA ARG A 66 -0.11 -11.91 -3.97
C ARG A 66 0.75 -11.69 -2.72
N ARG A 67 1.79 -12.51 -2.55
CA ARG A 67 2.68 -12.43 -1.38
C ARG A 67 3.31 -11.03 -1.25
N THR A 68 3.79 -10.48 -2.36
CA THR A 68 4.40 -9.15 -2.39
C THR A 68 3.39 -8.05 -2.02
N ALA A 69 2.15 -8.15 -2.49
CA ALA A 69 1.07 -7.23 -2.09
C ALA A 69 0.79 -7.33 -0.59
N LEU A 70 0.67 -8.55 -0.06
CA LEU A 70 0.43 -8.82 1.35
C LEU A 70 1.60 -8.35 2.25
N ALA A 71 2.85 -8.47 1.78
CA ALA A 71 4.03 -7.95 2.48
C ALA A 71 3.98 -6.42 2.59
N GLY A 72 3.64 -5.74 1.49
CA GLY A 72 3.42 -4.29 1.47
C GLY A 72 2.29 -3.86 2.41
N THR A 73 1.14 -4.54 2.35
CA THR A 73 -0.01 -4.30 3.25
C THR A 73 0.38 -4.46 4.72
N THR A 74 1.15 -5.50 5.03
CA THR A 74 1.64 -5.77 6.39
C THR A 74 2.55 -4.66 6.88
N PHE A 75 3.54 -4.28 6.07
CA PHE A 75 4.45 -3.18 6.41
C PHE A 75 3.69 -1.88 6.69
N TYR A 76 2.77 -1.47 5.80
CA TYR A 76 2.04 -0.22 5.99
C TYR A 76 1.05 -0.28 7.16
N ARG A 77 0.54 -1.46 7.53
CA ARG A 77 -0.23 -1.62 8.77
C ARG A 77 0.66 -1.43 10.00
N LEU A 78 1.84 -2.02 10.02
CA LEU A 78 2.81 -1.81 11.10
C LEU A 78 3.21 -0.34 11.17
N LEU A 79 3.49 0.30 10.03
CA LEU A 79 3.82 1.72 10.00
C LEU A 79 2.69 2.60 10.54
N PHE A 80 1.43 2.27 10.24
CA PHE A 80 0.28 2.94 10.82
C PHE A 80 0.23 2.78 12.35
N LEU A 81 0.46 1.57 12.86
CA LEU A 81 0.46 1.29 14.30
C LEU A 81 1.65 1.95 15.04
N ALA A 82 2.76 2.22 14.34
CA ALA A 82 3.92 2.93 14.87
C ALA A 82 3.74 4.46 14.93
N GLY A 83 2.69 4.98 14.27
CA GLY A 83 2.47 6.42 14.11
C GLY A 83 2.12 7.20 15.39
N PRO A 84 1.30 6.68 16.32
CA PRO A 84 0.98 7.37 17.57
C PRO A 84 2.20 7.58 18.48
N GLU A 85 2.15 8.61 19.33
CA GLU A 85 3.20 8.86 20.35
C GLU A 85 3.36 7.68 21.31
N GLU A 86 2.25 7.04 21.67
CA GLU A 86 2.22 5.78 22.41
C GLU A 86 1.63 4.66 21.52
N PRO A 87 2.46 3.92 20.77
CA PRO A 87 1.99 2.80 19.98
C PRO A 87 1.31 1.73 20.84
N ARG A 88 0.25 1.11 20.30
CA ARG A 88 -0.46 -0.02 20.95
C ARG A 88 -0.82 -1.07 19.91
N LEU A 89 -0.66 -2.34 20.25
CA LEU A 89 -1.14 -3.43 19.42
C LEU A 89 -2.61 -3.70 19.75
N PRO A 90 -3.53 -3.68 18.77
CA PRO A 90 -4.91 -4.01 19.03
C PRO A 90 -5.08 -5.51 19.26
N ALA A 91 -6.07 -5.89 20.07
CA ALA A 91 -6.47 -7.28 20.24
C ALA A 91 -7.20 -7.85 19.01
N THR A 92 -7.62 -6.99 18.07
CA THR A 92 -8.42 -7.37 16.92
C THR A 92 -7.56 -7.64 15.67
N LYS A 93 -8.08 -8.51 14.81
CA LYS A 93 -7.49 -8.81 13.51
C LYS A 93 -7.86 -7.72 12.51
N PHE A 94 -6.96 -7.45 11.57
CA PHE A 94 -7.27 -6.56 10.45
C PHE A 94 -7.78 -7.38 9.28
N THR A 95 -8.87 -6.94 8.65
CA THR A 95 -9.43 -7.57 7.45
C THR A 95 -9.11 -6.72 6.23
N TYR A 96 -8.69 -7.38 5.15
CA TYR A 96 -8.37 -6.78 3.87
C TYR A 96 -9.08 -7.52 2.74
N THR A 97 -9.34 -6.80 1.65
CA THR A 97 -9.69 -7.40 0.36
C THR A 97 -8.46 -7.37 -0.52
N LEU A 98 -7.99 -8.55 -0.92
CA LEU A 98 -7.03 -8.70 -1.99
C LEU A 98 -7.82 -8.89 -3.29
N PHE A 99 -7.41 -8.24 -4.37
CA PHE A 99 -8.03 -8.40 -5.69
C PHE A 99 -6.95 -8.34 -6.77
N ALA A 100 -7.26 -8.91 -7.93
CA ALA A 100 -6.44 -8.86 -9.12
C ALA A 100 -7.07 -7.94 -10.18
N VAL A 101 -6.23 -7.38 -11.05
CA VAL A 101 -6.64 -6.60 -12.21
C VAL A 101 -5.56 -6.78 -13.28
N ASP A 102 -5.97 -6.84 -14.55
CA ASP A 102 -5.02 -6.79 -15.66
C ASP A 102 -4.62 -5.34 -15.91
N VAL A 103 -3.32 -5.12 -16.08
CA VAL A 103 -2.74 -3.80 -16.37
C VAL A 103 -2.18 -3.82 -17.79
N ALA A 104 -2.52 -2.80 -18.57
CA ALA A 104 -1.94 -2.56 -19.89
C ALA A 104 -1.23 -1.21 -19.87
N ALA A 105 0.02 -1.20 -19.43
CA ALA A 105 0.89 -0.04 -19.36
C ALA A 105 1.89 -0.06 -20.53
N PRO A 106 1.51 0.44 -21.73
CA PRO A 106 2.38 0.39 -22.92
C PRO A 106 3.66 1.22 -22.77
N GLN A 107 3.65 2.25 -21.93
CA GLN A 107 4.81 3.09 -21.65
C GLN A 107 5.21 2.95 -20.19
N ALA A 108 6.18 2.08 -19.91
CA ALA A 108 6.65 1.85 -18.54
C ALA A 108 8.18 1.77 -18.48
N ILE A 109 8.74 2.16 -17.34
CA ILE A 109 10.13 1.81 -17.01
C ILE A 109 10.16 0.64 -16.03
N ASP A 110 11.23 -0.14 -16.12
CA ASP A 110 11.54 -1.19 -15.18
C ASP A 110 12.89 -0.90 -14.53
N LEU A 111 12.86 -0.66 -13.21
CA LEU A 111 14.05 -0.28 -12.44
C LEU A 111 15.05 -1.43 -12.30
N THR A 112 14.67 -2.65 -12.66
CA THR A 112 15.52 -3.84 -12.60
C THR A 112 16.39 -4.02 -13.85
N PHE A 113 16.22 -3.17 -14.87
CA PHE A 113 17.06 -3.16 -16.07
C PHE A 113 17.93 -1.89 -16.17
N PRO A 114 19.05 -1.93 -16.92
CA PRO A 114 19.83 -0.74 -17.22
C PRO A 114 19.00 0.36 -17.92
N PRO A 115 19.29 1.65 -17.70
CA PRO A 115 20.35 2.15 -16.81
C PRO A 115 19.97 2.14 -15.32
N PHE A 116 18.69 1.97 -14.97
CA PHE A 116 18.18 2.12 -13.61
C PHE A 116 18.71 1.09 -12.62
N ALA A 117 19.03 -0.12 -13.07
CA ALA A 117 19.62 -1.16 -12.24
C ALA A 117 20.97 -0.75 -11.65
N ALA A 118 21.70 0.18 -12.28
CA ALA A 118 22.97 0.69 -11.77
C ALA A 118 22.79 1.56 -10.51
N ASP A 119 21.60 2.14 -10.32
CA ASP A 119 21.24 2.98 -9.18
C ASP A 119 20.36 2.22 -8.16
N ALA A 120 20.48 0.88 -8.08
CA ALA A 120 19.67 0.02 -7.22
C ALA A 120 19.56 0.51 -5.77
N ASP A 121 20.68 0.86 -5.15
CA ASP A 121 20.72 1.32 -3.77
C ASP A 121 19.87 2.59 -3.56
N ARG A 122 19.82 3.48 -4.56
CA ARG A 122 19.06 4.73 -4.48
C ARG A 122 17.56 4.51 -4.53
N TRP A 123 17.08 3.56 -5.34
CA TRP A 123 15.63 3.30 -5.43
C TRP A 123 15.14 2.24 -4.46
N THR A 124 16.04 1.51 -3.81
CA THR A 124 15.75 0.56 -2.72
C THR A 124 15.90 1.14 -1.31
N ASP A 125 16.35 2.39 -1.17
CA ASP A 125 16.45 3.02 0.16
C ASP A 125 15.11 2.94 0.90
N LEU A 126 15.15 2.52 2.16
CA LEU A 126 13.96 2.26 2.96
C LEU A 126 13.25 3.56 3.34
N THR A 127 14.00 4.65 3.54
CA THR A 127 13.54 5.87 4.19
C THR A 127 13.79 7.15 3.39
N ASP A 128 14.92 7.28 2.70
CA ASP A 128 15.16 8.39 1.79
C ASP A 128 14.46 8.12 0.46
N LEU A 129 13.35 8.82 0.24
CA LEU A 129 12.55 8.70 -0.96
C LEU A 129 12.87 9.79 -1.99
N THR A 130 13.85 10.66 -1.75
CA THR A 130 14.14 11.84 -2.59
C THR A 130 14.43 11.43 -4.03
N HIS A 131 15.22 10.37 -4.22
CA HIS A 131 15.56 9.87 -5.54
C HIS A 131 14.35 9.26 -6.25
N THR A 132 13.62 8.36 -5.59
CA THR A 132 12.43 7.71 -6.18
C THR A 132 11.30 8.68 -6.44
N GLN A 133 11.13 9.70 -5.61
CA GLN A 133 10.12 10.75 -5.81
C GLN A 133 10.47 11.63 -7.00
N SER A 134 11.74 12.00 -7.15
CA SER A 134 12.21 12.76 -8.33
C SER A 134 12.09 11.93 -9.61
N LEU A 135 12.41 10.63 -9.55
CA LEU A 135 12.19 9.71 -10.66
C LEU A 135 10.69 9.61 -11.02
N GLY A 136 9.81 9.51 -10.03
CA GLY A 136 8.36 9.44 -10.25
C GLY A 136 7.76 10.71 -10.85
N GLU A 137 8.38 11.88 -10.64
CA GLU A 137 8.05 13.11 -11.36
C GLU A 137 8.54 13.07 -12.81
N ALA A 138 9.80 12.70 -13.04
CA ALA A 138 10.37 12.60 -14.38
C ALA A 138 9.59 11.62 -15.28
N VAL A 139 9.20 10.46 -14.74
CA VAL A 139 8.36 9.47 -15.45
C VAL A 139 7.01 10.08 -15.83
N ARG A 140 6.42 10.89 -14.95
CA ARG A 140 5.15 11.57 -15.21
C ARG A 140 5.27 12.63 -16.28
N GLU A 141 6.31 13.45 -16.21
CA GLU A 141 6.60 14.50 -17.19
C GLU A 141 6.88 13.92 -18.58
N ALA A 142 7.52 12.76 -18.63
CA ALA A 142 7.72 12.00 -19.86
C ALA A 142 6.46 11.29 -20.38
N GLY A 143 5.33 11.37 -19.66
CA GLY A 143 4.05 10.81 -20.10
C GLY A 143 3.93 9.29 -19.99
N LEU A 144 4.72 8.66 -19.12
CA LEU A 144 4.70 7.21 -18.93
C LEU A 144 3.58 6.78 -17.96
N ASP A 145 3.13 5.54 -18.14
CA ASP A 145 2.02 4.92 -17.43
C ASP A 145 2.42 4.31 -16.09
N ALA A 146 3.61 3.69 -16.00
CA ALA A 146 3.98 2.89 -14.85
C ALA A 146 5.49 2.81 -14.57
N ILE A 147 5.80 2.52 -13.32
CA ILE A 147 7.14 2.15 -12.84
C ILE A 147 7.05 0.75 -12.26
N ARG A 148 7.81 -0.19 -12.82
CA ARG A 148 8.01 -1.53 -12.29
C ARG A 148 9.30 -1.58 -11.48
N TYR A 149 9.25 -2.16 -10.29
CA TYR A 149 10.38 -2.14 -9.36
C TYR A 149 10.37 -3.34 -8.42
N ARG A 150 11.54 -3.65 -7.85
CA ARG A 150 11.66 -4.67 -6.79
C ARG A 150 11.11 -4.13 -5.48
N SER A 151 10.17 -4.84 -4.86
CA SER A 151 9.61 -4.45 -3.57
C SER A 151 10.67 -4.59 -2.46
N VAL A 152 10.91 -3.49 -1.74
CA VAL A 152 11.73 -3.49 -0.51
C VAL A 152 10.96 -3.98 0.72
N ARG A 153 9.65 -4.22 0.56
CA ARG A 153 8.75 -4.68 1.65
C ARG A 153 8.58 -6.18 1.64
N ASP A 154 8.84 -6.84 0.51
CA ASP A 154 8.79 -8.28 0.40
C ASP A 154 10.16 -8.90 0.71
N PRO A 155 10.28 -9.83 1.68
CA PRO A 155 11.51 -10.58 1.95
C PRO A 155 12.14 -11.23 0.73
N ASP A 156 11.32 -11.69 -0.21
CA ASP A 156 11.79 -12.37 -1.41
C ASP A 156 12.05 -11.39 -2.57
N GLY A 157 11.82 -10.09 -2.34
CA GLY A 157 12.00 -9.05 -3.34
C GLY A 157 11.13 -9.28 -4.57
N GLY A 158 9.85 -9.61 -4.39
CA GLY A 158 8.90 -9.71 -5.48
C GLY A 158 8.64 -8.38 -6.18
N MET A 159 8.00 -8.45 -7.35
CA MET A 159 7.84 -7.30 -8.25
C MET A 159 6.60 -6.48 -7.91
N ALA A 160 6.79 -5.16 -7.89
CA ALA A 160 5.76 -4.18 -7.60
C ALA A 160 5.62 -3.17 -8.74
N LEU A 161 4.44 -2.56 -8.81
CA LEU A 161 4.07 -1.55 -9.79
C LEU A 161 3.61 -0.29 -9.07
N ALA A 162 4.01 0.86 -9.58
CA ALA A 162 3.39 2.14 -9.31
C ALA A 162 2.80 2.66 -10.62
N LEU A 163 1.47 2.70 -10.73
CA LEU A 163 0.79 3.23 -11.91
C LEU A 163 0.53 4.72 -11.71
N LEU A 164 0.96 5.50 -12.70
CA LEU A 164 0.77 6.95 -12.80
C LEU A 164 -0.51 7.28 -13.56
N THR A 165 -0.98 6.37 -14.41
CA THR A 165 -2.21 6.46 -15.20
C THR A 165 -3.15 5.29 -14.87
N PRO A 166 -4.47 5.43 -15.08
CA PRO A 166 -5.43 4.36 -14.85
C PRO A 166 -5.44 3.33 -16.01
N CYS A 167 -4.28 2.75 -16.30
CA CYS A 167 -4.00 1.87 -17.44
C CYS A 167 -4.46 0.40 -17.19
N PHE A 168 -5.73 0.22 -16.84
CA PHE A 168 -6.32 -1.10 -16.57
C PHE A 168 -6.90 -1.73 -17.84
N ALA A 169 -6.66 -3.03 -18.03
CA ALA A 169 -7.20 -3.86 -19.12
C ALA A 169 -8.39 -4.74 -18.69
N SER A 170 -8.70 -4.77 -17.39
CA SER A 170 -9.86 -5.49 -16.86
C SER A 170 -10.54 -4.71 -15.73
N GLY A 171 -11.75 -5.15 -15.37
CA GLY A 171 -12.32 -4.85 -14.06
C GLY A 171 -11.62 -5.64 -12.93
N LEU A 172 -12.18 -5.57 -11.72
CA LEU A 172 -11.69 -6.37 -10.59
C LEU A 172 -11.90 -7.86 -10.85
N ARG A 173 -10.90 -8.67 -10.51
CA ARG A 173 -10.91 -10.14 -10.58
C ARG A 173 -10.44 -10.72 -9.25
N ALA A 174 -10.72 -12.00 -9.01
CA ALA A 174 -10.20 -12.79 -7.89
C ALA A 174 -10.21 -12.04 -6.53
N GLN A 175 -11.38 -11.59 -6.11
CA GLN A 175 -11.53 -10.91 -4.82
C GLN A 175 -11.49 -11.94 -3.69
N GLU A 176 -10.54 -11.76 -2.77
CA GLU A 176 -10.32 -12.62 -1.62
C GLU A 176 -10.35 -11.80 -0.33
N THR A 177 -10.98 -12.32 0.71
CA THR A 177 -10.91 -11.76 2.06
C THR A 177 -9.69 -12.34 2.78
N TRP A 178 -8.87 -11.48 3.36
CA TRP A 178 -7.66 -11.83 4.09
C TRP A 178 -7.67 -11.20 5.47
N HIS A 179 -7.17 -11.94 6.45
CA HIS A 179 -7.05 -11.48 7.82
C HIS A 179 -5.59 -11.44 8.23
N LEU A 180 -5.13 -10.30 8.73
CA LEU A 180 -3.82 -10.12 9.35
C LEU A 180 -3.95 -10.24 10.87
N SER A 181 -3.19 -11.17 11.44
CA SER A 181 -2.97 -11.33 12.87
C SER A 181 -1.54 -10.97 13.21
N LEU A 182 -1.37 -10.17 14.26
CA LEU A 182 -0.06 -9.85 14.81
C LEU A 182 0.25 -10.87 15.90
N LEU A 183 1.19 -11.78 15.62
CA LEU A 183 1.66 -12.80 16.55
C LEU A 183 2.99 -12.35 17.17
N PRO A 184 3.51 -13.04 18.21
CA PRO A 184 4.88 -12.85 18.65
C PRO A 184 5.86 -13.05 17.51
N ALA A 185 6.79 -12.11 17.33
CA ALA A 185 7.85 -12.14 16.32
C ALA A 185 7.44 -12.13 14.82
N GLU A 186 6.16 -12.33 14.48
CA GLU A 186 5.70 -12.39 13.10
C GLU A 186 4.27 -11.88 12.86
N ALA A 187 4.03 -11.40 11.64
CA ALA A 187 2.70 -11.13 11.12
C ALA A 187 2.22 -12.32 10.29
N ALA A 188 1.06 -12.89 10.66
CA ALA A 188 0.44 -13.98 9.94
C ALA A 188 -0.82 -13.50 9.20
N LEU A 189 -0.88 -13.77 7.90
CA LEU A 189 -2.03 -13.49 7.06
C LEU A 189 -2.65 -14.79 6.58
N TYR A 190 -3.95 -14.88 6.68
CA TYR A 190 -4.68 -16.05 6.21
C TYR A 190 -5.93 -15.63 5.43
N ARG A 191 -6.21 -16.38 4.37
CA ARG A 191 -7.41 -16.18 3.57
C ARG A 191 -8.64 -16.72 4.30
N ASP A 192 -9.73 -15.98 4.27
CA ASP A 192 -11.02 -16.46 4.76
C ASP A 192 -11.46 -17.73 4.00
N GLY A 193 -12.09 -18.67 4.70
CA GLY A 193 -12.43 -20.00 4.16
C GLY A 193 -11.25 -20.95 3.92
N GLY A 194 -10.00 -20.54 4.18
CA GLY A 194 -8.84 -21.45 4.24
C GLY A 194 -8.70 -22.00 5.66
N GLY A 195 -8.95 -23.29 5.86
CA GLY A 195 -8.80 -23.93 7.18
C GLY A 195 -7.39 -23.75 7.75
N ARG A 196 -7.25 -23.75 9.09
CA ARG A 196 -5.94 -23.83 9.79
C ARG A 196 -5.23 -25.12 9.38
N GLY A 197 -4.43 -25.07 8.32
CA GLY A 197 -3.74 -26.23 7.72
C GLY A 197 -3.87 -26.36 6.20
N GLY A 198 -4.74 -25.57 5.55
CA GLY A 198 -4.80 -25.48 4.10
C GLY A 198 -3.80 -24.45 3.59
N GLY A 199 -2.81 -24.88 2.80
CA GLY A 199 -1.82 -24.00 2.18
C GLY A 199 -2.46 -22.79 1.51
N GLY A 200 -2.16 -21.60 2.03
CA GLY A 200 -2.80 -20.36 1.59
C GLY A 200 -2.69 -19.19 2.57
N GLY A 201 -1.83 -19.29 3.58
CA GLY A 201 -1.45 -18.16 4.43
C GLY A 201 -0.04 -17.66 4.08
N GLU A 202 0.25 -16.42 4.45
CA GLU A 202 1.59 -15.82 4.34
C GLU A 202 2.05 -15.42 5.74
N VAL A 203 3.33 -15.63 6.04
CA VAL A 203 3.93 -15.24 7.32
C VAL A 203 5.15 -14.37 7.05
N PHE A 204 5.24 -13.26 7.78
CA PHE A 204 6.33 -12.30 7.64
C PHE A 204 6.96 -12.02 9.02
N ALA A 205 8.23 -12.39 9.18
CA ALA A 205 8.98 -12.09 10.39
C ALA A 205 9.17 -10.58 10.57
N TYR A 206 8.92 -10.07 11.79
CA TYR A 206 9.08 -8.64 12.06
C TYR A 206 10.53 -8.18 11.90
N ALA A 207 11.50 -9.06 12.14
CA ALA A 207 12.92 -8.77 11.93
C ALA A 207 13.21 -8.18 10.53
N TRP A 208 12.48 -8.62 9.49
CA TRP A 208 12.61 -8.05 8.16
C TRP A 208 12.12 -6.60 8.07
N PHE A 209 10.95 -6.33 8.65
CA PHE A 209 10.32 -5.01 8.62
C PHE A 209 11.02 -4.01 9.55
N LEU A 210 11.54 -4.47 10.70
CA LEU A 210 12.24 -3.66 11.70
C LEU A 210 13.60 -3.11 11.22
N ARG A 211 14.08 -3.52 10.05
CA ARG A 211 15.18 -2.84 9.36
C ARG A 211 14.81 -1.42 8.92
N ASP A 212 13.52 -1.13 8.78
CA ASP A 212 13.03 0.23 8.57
C ASP A 212 12.93 0.94 9.93
N PRO A 213 13.75 1.97 10.19
CA PRO A 213 13.84 2.59 11.51
C PRO A 213 12.54 3.27 11.94
N ARG A 214 11.60 3.54 11.02
CA ARG A 214 10.28 4.08 11.35
C ARG A 214 9.41 3.13 12.15
N LEU A 215 9.74 1.84 12.19
CA LEU A 215 9.05 0.85 13.01
C LEU A 215 9.69 0.65 14.39
N ALA A 216 10.79 1.35 14.70
CA ALA A 216 11.44 1.26 16.01
C ALA A 216 10.49 1.46 17.21
N PRO A 217 9.50 2.38 17.18
CA PRO A 217 8.54 2.53 18.27
C PRO A 217 7.69 1.28 18.56
N LEU A 218 7.50 0.40 17.57
CA LEU A 218 6.73 -0.85 17.74
C LEU A 218 7.57 -2.03 18.21
N ALA A 219 8.89 -2.01 18.02
CA ALA A 219 9.74 -3.18 18.28
C ALA A 219 9.51 -3.80 19.68
N PRO A 220 9.46 -3.00 20.77
CA PRO A 220 9.24 -3.57 22.10
C PRO A 220 7.88 -4.23 22.29
N LEU A 221 6.86 -3.86 21.50
CA LEU A 221 5.52 -4.44 21.60
C LEU A 221 5.41 -5.75 20.82
N LEU A 222 6.09 -5.81 19.67
CA LEU A 222 6.11 -6.97 18.78
C LEU A 222 6.90 -8.15 19.38
N GLU A 223 7.89 -7.86 20.24
CA GLU A 223 8.63 -8.84 21.03
C GLU A 223 7.86 -9.33 22.28
N ARG A 224 6.99 -8.46 22.84
CA ARG A 224 6.26 -8.71 24.10
C ARG A 224 4.88 -9.34 23.93
N ALA A 225 4.45 -9.73 22.73
CA ALA A 225 3.16 -10.37 22.50
C ALA A 225 3.00 -11.78 23.14
N VAL A 226 3.80 -12.09 24.17
CA VAL A 226 3.67 -13.23 25.08
C VAL A 226 2.82 -12.78 26.28
N SER A 227 1.50 -12.94 26.18
CA SER A 227 0.64 -13.26 27.33
C SER A 227 -0.70 -13.79 26.86
#